data_AF-A0A1H3GSF7-F1
#
_entry.id   AF-A0A1H3GSF7-F1
#
_cell.length_a   1.000
_cell.length_b   1.000
_cell.length_c   1.000
_cell.angle_alpha   90.00
_cell.angle_beta   90.00
_cell.angle_gamma   90.00
#
_symmetry.space_group_name_H-M   'P 1'
#
loop_
_entity.id
_entity.type
_entity.pdbx_description
1 polymer ?
#
loop_
_entity_poly.entity_id
_entity_poly.type
_entity_poly.pdbx_seq_one_letter_code
_entity_poly.pdbx_strand_id
1 'polypeptide(L)'
;MTEYRRTYIPGASWSFTVNLAERKDNRLLIDNIDLLRQAFVYTKQRHPFRLDAAVILPDHLHCIWTLPAEDSDFSCRWNMLKGYFSRNLEKGERISASRKSRRERGIWQRRFWEHALRD
;
A
#
# COMPACT_ATOMS: atom_id res chain seq x y z
N MET A 1 -15.12 -11.20 12.03
CA MET A 1 -13.66 -11.38 11.92
C MET A 1 -13.39 -11.91 10.52
N THR A 2 -12.41 -11.39 9.77
CA THR A 2 -12.13 -11.88 8.40
C THR A 2 -11.19 -13.09 8.47
N GLU A 3 -11.65 -14.24 7.96
CA GLU A 3 -10.91 -15.53 7.87
C GLU A 3 -9.79 -15.51 6.81
N TYR A 4 -9.42 -14.33 6.31
CA TYR A 4 -8.45 -14.19 5.23
C TYR A 4 -7.02 -14.49 5.69
N ARG A 5 -6.36 -15.44 5.00
CA ARG A 5 -4.94 -15.77 5.17
C ARG A 5 -4.15 -15.32 3.96
N ARG A 6 -3.03 -14.63 4.21
CA ARG A 6 -2.09 -14.26 3.15
C ARG A 6 -1.45 -15.52 2.58
N THR A 7 -1.37 -15.56 1.26
CA THR A 7 -0.58 -16.57 0.55
C THR A 7 0.74 -15.94 0.15
N TYR A 8 1.83 -16.68 0.26
CA TYR A 8 3.17 -16.23 -0.08
C TYR A 8 3.78 -17.22 -1.08
N ILE A 9 4.01 -16.74 -2.29
CA ILE A 9 4.56 -17.55 -3.39
C ILE A 9 5.75 -16.77 -3.94
N PRO A 10 6.99 -17.28 -3.80
CA PRO A 10 8.17 -16.64 -4.35
C PRO A 10 8.04 -16.41 -5.86
N GLY A 11 8.47 -15.25 -6.35
CA GLY A 11 8.44 -14.93 -7.78
C GLY A 11 7.06 -14.64 -8.39
N ALA A 12 5.98 -14.77 -7.62
CA ALA A 12 4.63 -14.64 -8.16
C ALA A 12 4.24 -13.20 -8.49
N SER A 13 3.24 -13.08 -9.36
CA SER A 13 2.57 -11.83 -9.69
C SER A 13 1.31 -11.65 -8.86
N TRP A 14 1.07 -10.43 -8.40
CA TRP A 14 -0.01 -10.11 -7.47
C TRP A 14 -0.74 -8.85 -7.91
N SER A 15 -2.08 -8.91 -7.94
CA SER A 15 -2.93 -7.73 -7.99
C SER A 15 -3.28 -7.26 -6.59
N PHE A 16 -3.16 -5.97 -6.35
CA PHE A 16 -3.44 -5.34 -5.06
C PHE A 16 -4.51 -4.27 -5.18
N THR A 17 -5.35 -4.17 -4.16
CA THR A 17 -6.20 -3.00 -3.91
C THR A 17 -5.84 -2.40 -2.55
N VAL A 18 -5.48 -1.12 -2.56
CA VAL A 18 -5.04 -0.39 -1.35
C VAL A 18 -5.84 0.89 -1.20
N ASN A 19 -6.56 1.00 -0.07
CA ASN A 19 -7.45 2.12 0.20
C ASN A 19 -6.93 3.04 1.30
N LEU A 20 -7.29 4.31 1.22
CA LEU A 20 -7.30 5.22 2.36
C LEU A 20 -8.36 4.81 3.37
N ALA A 21 -8.17 5.21 4.63
CA ALA A 21 -9.10 4.92 5.72
C ALA A 21 -10.39 5.73 5.60
N GLU A 22 -10.26 7.01 5.22
CA GLU A 22 -11.37 7.86 4.83
C GLU A 22 -11.50 7.85 3.31
N ARG A 23 -12.66 7.43 2.81
CA ARG A 23 -12.87 7.17 1.37
C ARG A 23 -13.75 8.20 0.69
N LYS A 24 -14.58 8.91 1.45
CA LYS A 24 -15.49 9.91 0.90
C LYS A 24 -14.77 11.25 0.80
N ASP A 25 -14.94 11.91 -0.35
CA ASP A 25 -14.41 13.25 -0.62
C ASP A 25 -12.91 13.41 -0.30
N ASN A 26 -12.15 12.33 -0.48
CA ASN A 26 -10.74 12.27 -0.14
C ASN A 26 -9.91 12.12 -1.42
N ARG A 27 -9.08 13.13 -1.69
CA ARG A 27 -8.21 13.19 -2.87
C ARG A 27 -6.73 13.09 -2.54
N LEU A 28 -6.40 12.71 -1.30
CA LEU A 28 -5.05 12.73 -0.76
C LEU A 28 -4.01 12.04 -1.66
N LEU A 29 -4.36 10.94 -2.33
CA LEU A 29 -3.39 10.22 -3.18
C LEU A 29 -3.01 11.01 -4.44
N ILE A 30 -3.98 11.64 -5.10
CA ILE A 30 -3.74 12.38 -6.34
C ILE A 30 -3.23 13.79 -6.08
N ASP A 31 -3.66 14.42 -4.99
CA ASP A 31 -3.17 15.73 -4.57
C ASP A 31 -1.71 15.63 -4.08
N ASN A 32 -1.26 14.44 -3.67
CA ASN A 32 0.12 14.15 -3.26
C ASN A 32 0.78 13.09 -4.16
N ILE A 33 0.49 13.12 -5.46
CA ILE A 33 0.93 12.07 -6.40
C ILE A 33 2.46 11.94 -6.47
N ASP A 34 3.19 13.05 -6.36
CA ASP A 34 4.65 13.03 -6.40
C ASP A 34 5.24 12.39 -5.15
N LEU A 35 4.64 12.63 -3.98
CA LEU A 35 5.03 11.94 -2.76
C LEU A 35 4.72 10.44 -2.83
N LEU A 36 3.58 10.07 -3.44
CA LEU A 36 3.26 8.66 -3.66
C LEU A 36 4.27 7.99 -4.59
N ARG A 37 4.65 8.66 -5.70
CA ARG A 37 5.72 8.20 -6.61
C ARG A 37 7.04 8.01 -5.86
N GLN A 38 7.44 8.96 -5.01
CA GLN A 38 8.63 8.82 -4.18
C GLN A 38 8.53 7.63 -3.23
N ALA A 39 7.36 7.34 -2.65
CA ALA A 39 7.17 6.16 -1.81
C ALA A 39 7.37 4.85 -2.57
N PHE A 40 6.87 4.76 -3.81
CA PHE A 40 7.14 3.63 -4.71
C PHE A 40 8.64 3.50 -5.02
N VAL A 41 9.30 4.59 -5.41
CA VAL A 41 10.75 4.60 -5.71
C VAL A 41 11.58 4.18 -4.50
N TYR A 42 11.33 4.80 -3.34
CA TYR A 42 12.00 4.50 -2.07
C TYR A 42 11.91 3.02 -1.71
N THR A 43 10.72 2.43 -1.90
CA THR A 43 10.44 1.03 -1.58
C THR A 43 11.13 0.12 -2.59
N LYS A 44 10.98 0.37 -3.89
CA LYS A 44 11.58 -0.44 -4.96
C LYS A 44 13.11 -0.46 -4.89
N GLN A 45 13.75 0.62 -4.45
CA GLN A 45 15.21 0.66 -4.24
C GLN A 45 15.70 -0.26 -3.13
N ARG A 46 14.88 -0.52 -2.10
CA ARG A 46 15.26 -1.32 -0.92
C ARG A 46 14.77 -2.76 -1.01
N HIS A 47 13.60 -2.97 -1.60
CA HIS A 47 12.99 -4.26 -1.83
C HIS A 47 12.53 -4.32 -3.28
N PRO A 48 13.39 -4.75 -4.22
CA PRO A 48 13.08 -4.73 -5.65
C PRO A 48 11.83 -5.55 -6.00
N PHE A 49 11.03 -5.03 -6.93
CA PHE A 49 9.92 -5.73 -7.57
C PHE A 49 9.67 -5.09 -8.94
N ARG A 50 9.05 -5.83 -9.85
CA ARG A 50 8.55 -5.26 -11.10
C ARG A 50 7.17 -4.68 -10.85
N LEU A 51 6.96 -3.42 -11.24
CA LEU A 51 5.65 -2.77 -11.22
C LEU A 51 5.07 -2.94 -12.62
N ASP A 52 4.19 -3.92 -12.79
CA ASP A 52 3.61 -4.25 -14.11
C ASP A 52 2.52 -3.25 -14.51
N ALA A 53 1.70 -2.83 -13.54
CA ALA A 53 0.66 -1.83 -13.75
C ALA A 53 0.35 -1.09 -12.45
N ALA A 54 -0.11 0.16 -12.55
CA ALA A 54 -0.68 0.91 -11.45
C ALA A 54 -1.75 1.91 -11.94
N VAL A 55 -2.87 1.98 -11.23
CA VAL A 55 -3.91 2.99 -11.40
C VAL A 55 -4.11 3.66 -10.04
N ILE A 56 -3.94 4.98 -10.00
CA ILE A 56 -4.11 5.77 -8.78
C ILE A 56 -5.42 6.55 -8.89
N LEU A 57 -6.33 6.29 -7.96
CA LEU A 57 -7.58 7.00 -7.77
C LEU A 57 -7.43 7.98 -6.58
N PRO A 58 -8.38 8.91 -6.38
CA PRO A 58 -8.30 9.89 -5.29
C PRO A 58 -8.05 9.29 -3.90
N ASP A 59 -8.75 8.20 -3.57
CA ASP A 59 -8.80 7.57 -2.25
C ASP A 59 -8.26 6.13 -2.20
N HIS A 60 -7.87 5.56 -3.34
CA HIS A 60 -7.33 4.21 -3.41
C HIS A 60 -6.46 4.01 -4.65
N LEU A 61 -5.76 2.88 -4.69
CA LEU A 61 -5.00 2.47 -5.86
C LEU A 61 -5.17 0.99 -6.13
N HIS A 62 -4.96 0.65 -7.39
CA HIS A 62 -4.77 -0.71 -7.85
C HIS A 62 -3.39 -0.84 -8.46
N CYS A 63 -2.69 -1.93 -8.20
CA CYS A 63 -1.44 -2.20 -8.88
C CYS A 63 -1.13 -3.68 -8.98
N ILE A 64 -0.31 -4.02 -9.97
CA ILE A 64 0.21 -5.36 -10.18
C ILE A 64 1.71 -5.35 -9.95
N TRP A 65 2.19 -6.21 -9.07
CA TRP A 65 3.63 -6.43 -8.85
C TRP A 65 4.00 -7.86 -9.20
N THR A 66 5.14 -8.03 -9.88
CA THR A 66 5.85 -9.32 -9.97
C THR A 66 7.05 -9.26 -9.02
N LEU A 67 7.15 -10.24 -8.11
CA LEU A 67 8.24 -10.30 -7.14
C LEU A 67 9.47 -11.03 -7.73
N PRO A 68 10.67 -10.81 -7.17
CA PRO A 68 11.85 -11.63 -7.47
C PRO A 68 11.62 -13.11 -7.17
N ALA A 69 12.29 -14.00 -7.91
CA ALA A 69 12.07 -15.45 -7.89
C ALA A 69 12.11 -16.08 -6.49
N GLU A 70 12.97 -15.57 -5.60
CA GLU A 70 13.16 -16.09 -4.24
C GLU A 70 12.49 -15.24 -3.15
N ASP A 71 11.66 -14.27 -3.55
CA ASP A 71 11.03 -13.32 -2.65
C ASP A 71 9.50 -13.38 -2.77
N SER A 72 8.83 -13.49 -1.63
CA SER A 72 7.38 -13.46 -1.52
C SER A 72 6.86 -12.29 -0.66
N ASP A 73 7.73 -11.45 -0.11
CA ASP A 73 7.41 -10.47 0.92
C ASP A 73 6.89 -9.14 0.34
N PHE A 74 5.73 -9.21 -0.31
CA PHE A 74 4.97 -8.01 -0.66
C PHE A 74 4.49 -7.24 0.59
N SER A 75 4.40 -7.90 1.74
CA SER A 75 3.94 -7.31 3.00
C SER A 75 4.90 -6.25 3.52
N CYS A 76 6.20 -6.53 3.51
CA CYS A 76 7.24 -5.57 3.88
C CYS A 76 7.25 -4.37 2.92
N ARG A 77 7.18 -4.62 1.60
CA ARG A 77 7.09 -3.56 0.58
C ARG A 77 5.92 -2.62 0.84
N TRP A 78 4.73 -3.17 1.08
CA TRP A 78 3.55 -2.34 1.40
C TRP A 78 3.69 -1.58 2.72
N ASN A 79 4.28 -2.18 3.74
CA ASN A 79 4.54 -1.50 5.01
C ASN A 79 5.46 -0.28 4.78
N MET A 80 6.56 -0.47 4.06
CA MET A 80 7.51 0.60 3.76
C MET A 80 6.92 1.71 2.91
N LEU A 81 6.17 1.37 1.86
CA LEU A 81 5.53 2.34 0.98
C LEU A 81 4.51 3.18 1.76
N LYS A 82 3.58 2.52 2.46
CA LYS A 82 2.57 3.19 3.30
C LYS A 82 3.23 4.04 4.38
N GLY A 83 4.29 3.53 5.00
CA GLY A 83 5.04 4.21 6.03
C GLY A 83 5.80 5.44 5.51
N TYR A 84 6.44 5.36 4.34
CA TYR A 84 7.11 6.49 3.71
C TYR A 84 6.12 7.59 3.37
N PHE A 85 5.03 7.25 2.69
CA PHE A 85 3.98 8.21 2.34
C PHE A 85 3.41 8.88 3.60
N SER A 86 3.08 8.07 4.62
CA SER A 86 2.48 8.59 5.86
C SER A 86 3.43 9.44 6.69
N ARG A 87 4.74 9.23 6.64
CA ARG A 87 5.71 10.02 7.44
C ARG A 87 6.01 11.38 6.82
N ASN A 88 5.93 11.49 5.50
CA ASN A 88 6.26 12.71 4.76
C ASN A 88 5.02 13.56 4.42
N LEU A 89 3.82 13.09 4.77
CA LEU A 89 2.62 13.91 4.75
C LEU A 89 2.51 14.77 6.00
N GLU A 90 2.10 16.02 5.81
CA GLU A 90 1.64 16.89 6.88
C GLU A 90 0.56 16.19 7.73
N LYS A 91 0.52 16.53 9.02
CA LYS A 91 -0.47 15.98 9.93
C LYS A 91 -1.75 16.80 9.79
N GLY A 92 -2.86 16.10 9.69
CA GLY A 92 -4.18 16.72 9.55
C GLY A 92 -5.31 15.71 9.39
N GLU A 93 -4.97 14.43 9.28
CA GLU A 93 -5.97 13.39 9.13
C GLU A 93 -6.73 13.12 10.43
N ARG A 94 -7.98 12.65 10.30
CA ARG A 94 -8.76 12.15 11.43
C ARG A 94 -8.15 10.84 11.95
N ILE A 95 -7.85 10.78 13.24
CA ILE A 95 -7.32 9.59 13.91
C ILE A 95 -8.35 9.05 14.91
N SER A 96 -8.81 7.81 14.71
CA SER A 96 -9.72 7.16 15.66
C SER A 96 -9.01 6.78 16.97
N ALA A 97 -9.76 6.61 18.07
CA ALA A 97 -9.20 6.23 19.38
C ALA A 97 -8.35 4.94 19.30
N SER A 98 -8.82 3.94 18.55
CA SER A 98 -8.09 2.68 18.32
C SER A 98 -6.76 2.87 17.57
N ARG A 99 -6.67 3.85 16.67
CA ARG A 99 -5.41 4.16 15.95
C ARG A 99 -4.49 4.98 16.83
N LYS A 100 -5.04 5.95 17.57
CA LYS A 100 -4.30 6.79 18.51
C LYS A 100 -3.61 5.95 19.59
N SER A 101 -4.30 4.97 20.17
CA SER A 101 -3.72 4.08 21.20
C SER A 101 -2.56 3.22 20.66
N ARG A 102 -2.57 2.90 19.36
CA ARG A 102 -1.52 2.14 18.67
C ARG A 102 -0.46 3.01 17.99
N ARG A 103 -0.54 4.34 18.17
CA ARG A 103 0.34 5.33 17.50
C ARG A 103 0.31 5.20 15.97
N GLU A 104 -0.82 4.80 15.40
CA GLU A 104 -1.04 4.68 13.96
C GLU A 104 -1.55 6.00 13.36
N ARG A 105 -1.11 6.33 12.15
CA ARG A 105 -1.70 7.42 11.35
C ARG A 105 -3.11 7.04 10.89
N GLY A 106 -3.94 8.05 10.64
CA GLY A 106 -5.31 7.90 10.14
C GLY A 106 -5.44 7.75 8.62
N ILE A 107 -4.32 7.58 7.91
CA ILE A 107 -4.27 7.70 6.43
C ILE A 107 -4.77 6.44 5.73
N TRP A 108 -4.10 5.31 5.94
CA TRP A 108 -4.38 4.07 5.20
C TRP A 108 -5.42 3.21 5.91
N GLN A 109 -6.28 2.54 5.15
CA GLN A 109 -7.04 1.40 5.66
C GLN A 109 -6.04 0.34 6.15
N ARG A 110 -6.34 -0.28 7.30
CA ARG A 110 -5.53 -1.39 7.82
C ARG A 110 -5.58 -2.55 6.83
N ARG A 111 -4.44 -3.22 6.63
CA ARG A 111 -4.24 -4.26 5.61
C ARG A 111 -4.48 -3.71 4.18
N PHE A 112 -4.56 -4.61 3.22
CA PHE A 112 -4.87 -4.36 1.82
C PHE A 112 -5.46 -5.66 1.27
N TRP A 113 -6.04 -5.61 0.08
CA TRP A 113 -6.44 -6.79 -0.65
C TRP A 113 -5.31 -7.22 -1.58
N GLU A 114 -5.04 -8.52 -1.64
CA GLU A 114 -4.10 -9.12 -2.56
C GLU A 114 -4.69 -10.38 -3.22
N HIS A 115 -4.38 -10.56 -4.50
CA HIS A 115 -4.77 -11.72 -5.28
C HIS A 115 -3.60 -12.18 -6.15
N ALA A 116 -3.19 -13.44 -6.00
CA ALA A 116 -2.17 -14.03 -6.85
C ALA A 116 -2.73 -14.23 -8.25
N LEU A 117 -2.03 -13.72 -9.26
CA LEU A 117 -2.34 -13.99 -10.66
C LEU A 117 -1.82 -15.38 -11.01
N ARG A 118 -2.66 -16.20 -11.66
CA ARG A 118 -2.36 -17.62 -11.94
C ARG A 118 -2.35 -17.94 -13.44
N ASP A 119 -2.83 -17.00 -14.26
CA ASP A 119 -3.05 -17.09 -15.70
C ASP A 119 -2.96 -15.70 -16.35
#